data_AF-A0A4U9WQ68-F1
#
_entry.id   AF-A0A4U9WQ68-F1
#
_cell.length_a   1.000
_cell.length_b   1.000
_cell.length_c   1.000
_cell.angle_alpha   90.00
_cell.angle_beta   90.00
_cell.angle_gamma   90.00
#
_symmetry.space_group_name_H-M   'P 1'
#
loop_
_entity.id
_entity.type
_entity.pdbx_description
1 polymer ?
#
loop_
_entity_poly.entity_id
_entity_poly.type
_entity_poly.pdbx_seq_one_letter_code
_entity_poly.pdbx_strand_id
1 'polypeptide(L)'
;MFGDLLEYGYPLPQPESEVIDKAAALMATINRQLHPSGAEQKVNPQLASAIEKSGMILLDDFADIVLKTQDLCGTEADCVRLKNALVNLGNVKNWANLVKRAKSGALEGVNVLLRPVSAESLENLSNAATSAFVVRETRQAAAALNSPPPGGFLITSDEGKQLVDYPLPTQPLNEYNSLDQWKELQRLSSMLLHTPFRANGVITNIFVDANGTRHIAPA
;
A
#
# COMPACT_ATOMS: atom_id res chain seq x y z
N MET A 1 -39.92 6.84 24.38
CA MET A 1 -39.46 5.47 24.66
C MET A 1 -38.97 4.87 23.34
N PHE A 2 -37.79 5.32 22.89
CA PHE A 2 -37.09 4.82 21.69
C PHE A 2 -35.58 4.73 22.00
N GLY A 3 -35.26 4.36 23.23
CA GLY A 3 -33.94 3.82 23.59
C GLY A 3 -34.02 2.30 23.44
N ASP A 4 -32.90 1.67 23.12
CA ASP A 4 -32.67 0.22 23.18
C ASP A 4 -32.94 -0.61 21.91
N LEU A 5 -32.40 -0.20 20.75
CA LEU A 5 -32.16 -1.14 19.63
C LEU A 5 -30.84 -0.91 18.85
N LEU A 6 -29.82 -0.29 19.44
CA LEU A 6 -28.47 -0.26 18.86
C LEU A 6 -27.56 -1.25 19.58
N GLU A 7 -27.88 -2.54 19.51
CA GLU A 7 -26.95 -3.60 19.90
C GLU A 7 -26.33 -4.25 18.66
N TYR A 8 -25.01 -4.08 18.57
CA TYR A 8 -24.02 -4.87 17.80
C TYR A 8 -23.99 -4.78 16.28
N GLY A 9 -23.68 -3.58 15.77
CA GLY A 9 -22.81 -3.47 14.59
C GLY A 9 -21.44 -3.01 15.07
N TYR A 10 -20.43 -3.89 15.08
CA TYR A 10 -19.05 -3.40 15.18
C TYR A 10 -18.81 -2.47 13.98
N PRO A 11 -18.23 -1.27 14.17
CA PRO A 11 -17.86 -0.43 13.04
C PRO A 11 -17.02 -1.26 12.08
N LEU A 12 -17.24 -1.11 10.77
CA LEU A 12 -16.45 -1.82 9.77
C LEU A 12 -14.97 -1.62 10.10
N PRO A 13 -14.13 -2.66 10.02
CA PRO A 13 -12.71 -2.49 10.25
C PRO A 13 -12.14 -1.52 9.23
N GLN A 14 -11.03 -0.86 9.60
CA GLN A 14 -10.28 -0.09 8.62
C GLN A 14 -9.79 -1.02 7.48
N PRO A 15 -9.61 -0.49 6.27
CA PRO A 15 -8.98 -1.22 5.19
C PRO A 15 -7.58 -1.72 5.60
N GLU A 16 -7.39 -3.02 5.46
CA GLU A 16 -6.11 -3.71 5.66
C GLU A 16 -5.77 -4.51 4.40
N SER A 17 -4.49 -4.58 4.04
CA SER A 17 -4.03 -5.38 2.90
C SER A 17 -2.59 -5.83 3.08
N GLU A 18 -2.41 -7.14 3.25
CA GLU A 18 -1.09 -7.78 3.32
C GLU A 18 -0.26 -7.53 2.05
N VAL A 19 -0.92 -7.36 0.90
CA VAL A 19 -0.27 -7.03 -0.38
C VAL A 19 0.33 -5.63 -0.33
N ILE A 20 -0.39 -4.66 0.23
CA ILE A 20 0.11 -3.30 0.43
C ILE A 20 1.25 -3.29 1.45
N ASP A 21 1.16 -4.06 2.53
CA ASP A 21 2.23 -4.19 3.51
C ASP A 21 3.53 -4.73 2.87
N LYS A 22 3.41 -5.75 2.02
CA LYS A 22 4.53 -6.29 1.24
C LYS A 22 5.11 -5.25 0.27
N ALA A 23 4.24 -4.49 -0.42
CA ALA A 23 4.66 -3.43 -1.32
C ALA A 23 5.40 -2.31 -0.58
N ALA A 24 4.88 -1.87 0.57
CA ALA A 24 5.50 -0.87 1.42
C ALA A 24 6.85 -1.35 1.96
N ALA A 25 6.93 -2.60 2.42
CA ALA A 25 8.18 -3.20 2.89
C ALA A 25 9.25 -3.25 1.81
N LEU A 26 8.88 -3.62 0.56
CA LEU A 26 9.81 -3.62 -0.57
C LEU A 26 10.33 -2.21 -0.87
N MET A 27 9.44 -1.22 -0.99
CA MET A 27 9.85 0.15 -1.30
C MET A 27 10.70 0.75 -0.18
N ALA A 28 10.34 0.53 1.08
CA ALA A 28 11.13 0.99 2.22
C ALA A 28 12.54 0.39 2.20
N THR A 29 12.67 -0.88 1.83
CA THR A 29 13.96 -1.57 1.75
C THR A 29 14.83 -1.04 0.62
N ILE A 30 14.25 -0.84 -0.57
CA ILE A 30 14.96 -0.26 -1.70
C ILE A 30 15.39 1.17 -1.38
N ASN A 31 14.48 2.00 -0.87
CA ASN A 31 14.79 3.39 -0.51
C ASN A 31 15.89 3.48 0.55
N ARG A 32 15.82 2.65 1.61
CA ARG A 32 16.85 2.58 2.66
C ARG A 32 18.23 2.24 2.10
N GLN A 33 18.32 1.29 1.17
CA GLN A 33 19.60 0.87 0.61
C GLN A 33 20.13 1.82 -0.48
N LEU A 34 19.24 2.50 -1.21
CA LEU A 34 19.64 3.48 -2.22
C LEU A 34 20.02 4.84 -1.62
N HIS A 35 19.41 5.20 -0.48
CA HIS A 35 19.64 6.44 0.24
C HIS A 35 20.08 6.18 1.68
N PRO A 36 21.24 5.54 1.89
CA PRO A 36 21.74 5.19 3.20
C PRO A 36 22.06 6.47 3.98
N SER A 37 21.43 6.63 5.14
CA SER A 37 21.90 7.59 6.14
C SER A 37 23.15 6.98 6.78
N GLY A 38 24.29 7.68 6.75
CA GLY A 38 25.64 7.13 6.99
C GLY A 38 25.91 6.37 8.31
N ALA A 39 24.92 6.15 9.17
CA ALA A 39 25.01 5.36 10.40
C ALA A 39 24.57 3.88 10.24
N GLU A 40 23.83 3.51 9.18
CA GLU A 40 23.20 2.18 9.09
C GLU A 40 23.96 1.15 8.23
N GLN A 41 24.96 1.60 7.48
CA GLN A 41 25.62 0.77 6.47
C GLN A 41 26.65 -0.15 7.15
N LYS A 42 26.45 -1.47 7.06
CA LYS A 42 27.38 -2.49 7.63
C LYS A 42 28.64 -2.67 6.76
N VAL A 43 29.37 -1.58 6.53
CA VAL A 43 30.48 -1.55 5.58
C VAL A 43 31.76 -1.10 6.26
N ASN A 44 32.89 -1.67 5.86
CA ASN A 44 34.21 -1.24 6.33
C ASN A 44 34.44 0.25 5.95
N PRO A 45 34.95 1.10 6.87
CA PRO A 45 35.21 2.52 6.63
C PRO A 45 36.02 2.83 5.36
N GLN A 46 36.96 1.97 4.98
CA GLN A 46 37.76 2.15 3.76
C GLN A 46 36.92 1.97 2.49
N LEU A 47 35.98 1.02 2.50
CA LEU A 47 35.09 0.76 1.39
C LEU A 47 34.02 1.87 1.29
N ALA A 48 33.48 2.32 2.43
CA ALA A 48 32.56 3.45 2.48
C ALA A 48 33.19 4.73 1.87
N SER A 49 34.43 5.05 2.24
CA SER A 49 35.15 6.21 1.67
C SER A 49 35.44 6.06 0.17
N ALA A 50 35.74 4.84 -0.31
CA ALA A 50 35.95 4.59 -1.74
C ALA A 50 34.64 4.72 -2.54
N ILE A 51 33.53 4.24 -1.99
CA ILE A 51 32.18 4.34 -2.58
C ILE A 51 31.78 5.82 -2.69
N GLU A 52 31.90 6.57 -1.60
CA GLU A 52 31.59 8.01 -1.57
C GLU A 52 32.41 8.79 -2.61
N LYS A 53 33.72 8.52 -2.70
CA LYS A 53 34.59 9.15 -3.71
C LYS A 53 34.25 8.75 -5.15
N SER A 54 33.72 7.56 -5.35
CA SER A 54 33.36 7.05 -6.68
C SER A 54 31.95 7.46 -7.14
N GLY A 55 31.13 8.02 -6.23
CA GLY A 55 29.73 8.34 -6.50
C GLY A 55 28.87 7.10 -6.78
N MET A 56 29.33 5.91 -6.41
CA MET A 56 28.55 4.68 -6.52
C MET A 56 27.63 4.54 -5.31
N ILE A 57 26.53 3.81 -5.50
CA ILE A 57 25.58 3.46 -4.44
C ILE A 57 25.76 1.98 -4.14
N LEU A 58 25.87 1.65 -2.86
CA LEU A 58 26.04 0.27 -2.40
C LEU A 58 24.71 -0.27 -1.86
N LEU A 59 24.27 -1.38 -2.44
CA LEU A 59 23.26 -2.25 -1.83
C LEU A 59 23.98 -3.26 -0.94
N ASP A 60 23.85 -3.09 0.37
CA ASP A 60 24.51 -3.89 1.40
C ASP A 60 23.70 -5.14 1.78
N ASP A 61 22.40 -5.16 1.46
CA ASP A 61 21.51 -6.31 1.66
C ASP A 61 20.67 -6.58 0.41
N PHE A 62 21.37 -6.94 -0.67
CA PHE A 62 20.73 -7.29 -1.93
C PHE A 62 19.79 -8.51 -1.81
N ALA A 63 20.06 -9.41 -0.86
CA ALA A 63 19.23 -10.58 -0.61
C ALA A 63 17.82 -10.18 -0.14
N ASP A 64 17.72 -9.21 0.78
CA ASP A 64 16.44 -8.73 1.31
C ASP A 64 15.55 -8.12 0.21
N ILE A 65 16.13 -7.35 -0.73
CA ILE A 65 15.38 -6.82 -1.89
C ILE A 65 14.82 -7.97 -2.74
N VAL A 66 15.61 -9.00 -3.00
CA VAL A 66 15.19 -10.17 -3.78
C VAL A 66 14.03 -10.91 -3.08
N LEU A 67 14.15 -11.13 -1.77
CA LEU A 67 13.13 -11.86 -1.00
C LEU A 67 11.82 -11.06 -0.92
N LYS A 68 11.87 -9.76 -0.61
CA LYS A 68 10.67 -8.91 -0.58
C LYS A 68 10.03 -8.78 -1.97
N THR A 69 10.84 -8.73 -3.02
CA THR A 69 10.32 -8.77 -4.40
C THR A 69 9.65 -10.11 -4.68
N GLN A 70 10.20 -11.24 -4.21
CA GLN A 70 9.57 -12.55 -4.38
C GLN A 70 8.22 -12.63 -3.64
N ASP A 71 8.15 -12.07 -2.43
CA ASP A 71 6.96 -12.11 -1.59
C ASP A 71 5.81 -11.29 -2.17
N LEU A 72 6.11 -10.12 -2.77
CA LEU A 72 5.11 -9.31 -3.46
C LEU A 72 4.76 -9.87 -4.84
N CYS A 73 5.77 -10.21 -5.64
CA CYS A 73 5.60 -10.40 -7.07
C CYS A 73 5.38 -11.83 -7.53
N GLY A 74 5.57 -12.86 -6.68
CA GLY A 74 5.29 -14.27 -6.99
C GLY A 74 5.45 -14.65 -8.48
N THR A 75 4.32 -14.98 -9.12
CA THR A 75 4.19 -15.25 -10.57
C THR A 75 3.60 -14.09 -11.37
N GLU A 76 3.41 -12.93 -10.75
CA GLU A 76 2.76 -11.76 -11.36
C GLU A 76 3.55 -11.18 -12.52
N ALA A 77 2.82 -10.85 -13.59
CA ALA A 77 3.35 -10.27 -14.82
C ALA A 77 3.82 -8.83 -14.63
N ASP A 78 3.17 -8.09 -13.72
CA ASP A 78 3.47 -6.68 -13.44
C ASP A 78 4.92 -6.46 -12.97
N CYS A 79 5.57 -7.50 -12.44
CA CYS A 79 6.94 -7.41 -11.92
C CYS A 79 8.03 -7.88 -12.88
N VAL A 80 7.72 -8.28 -14.12
CA VAL A 80 8.73 -8.87 -15.04
C VAL A 80 9.94 -7.96 -15.24
N ARG A 81 9.73 -6.65 -15.38
CA ARG A 81 10.82 -5.68 -15.56
C ARG A 81 11.73 -5.57 -14.33
N LEU A 82 11.13 -5.49 -13.14
CA LEU A 82 11.85 -5.45 -11.87
C LEU A 82 12.64 -6.75 -11.64
N LYS A 83 12.00 -7.92 -11.83
CA LYS A 83 12.66 -9.24 -11.71
C LYS A 83 13.85 -9.34 -12.65
N ASN A 84 13.72 -8.91 -13.90
CA ASN A 84 14.81 -8.95 -14.87
C ASN A 84 15.97 -8.01 -14.49
N ALA A 85 15.67 -6.81 -13.99
CA ALA A 85 16.68 -5.89 -13.50
C ALA A 85 17.47 -6.52 -12.33
N LEU A 86 16.78 -7.11 -11.35
CA LEU A 86 17.42 -7.78 -10.22
C LEU A 86 18.24 -9.01 -10.65
N VAL A 87 17.77 -9.80 -11.61
CA VAL A 87 18.52 -10.94 -12.18
C VAL A 87 19.84 -10.48 -12.80
N ASN A 88 19.81 -9.37 -13.55
CA ASN A 88 21.00 -8.79 -14.15
C ASN A 88 21.97 -8.24 -13.10
N LEU A 89 21.46 -7.55 -12.07
CA LEU A 89 22.27 -7.05 -10.95
C LEU A 89 22.91 -8.17 -10.13
N GLY A 90 22.18 -9.26 -9.90
CA GLY A 90 22.67 -10.44 -9.19
C GLY A 90 23.61 -11.33 -10.00
N ASN A 91 23.86 -11.00 -11.28
CA ASN A 91 24.67 -11.80 -12.21
C ASN A 91 24.28 -13.29 -12.22
N VAL A 92 22.98 -13.57 -12.35
CA VAL A 92 22.44 -14.94 -12.41
C VAL A 92 21.58 -15.14 -13.65
N LYS A 93 21.33 -16.41 -14.00
CA LYS A 93 20.64 -16.75 -15.26
C LYS A 93 19.15 -16.44 -15.27
N ASN A 94 18.47 -16.54 -14.13
CA ASN A 94 17.02 -16.37 -14.03
C ASN A 94 16.59 -16.06 -12.60
N TRP A 95 15.33 -15.63 -12.47
CA TRP A 95 14.71 -15.24 -11.21
C TRP A 95 14.69 -16.38 -10.17
N ALA A 96 14.34 -17.59 -10.58
CA ALA A 96 14.26 -18.74 -9.68
C ALA A 96 15.63 -19.05 -9.02
N ASN A 97 16.72 -18.97 -9.79
CA ASN A 97 18.07 -19.14 -9.29
C ASN A 97 18.48 -18.00 -8.34
N LEU A 98 18.06 -16.76 -8.63
CA LEU A 98 18.33 -15.62 -7.76
C LEU A 98 17.68 -15.81 -6.38
N VAL A 99 16.39 -16.13 -6.37
CA VAL A 99 15.62 -16.38 -5.15
C VAL A 99 16.19 -17.56 -4.37
N LYS A 100 16.59 -18.64 -5.04
CA LYS A 100 17.23 -19.79 -4.38
C LYS A 100 18.50 -19.37 -3.65
N ARG A 101 19.36 -18.56 -4.27
CA ARG A 101 20.59 -18.06 -3.63
C ARG A 101 20.30 -17.13 -2.46
N ALA A 102 19.28 -16.27 -2.58
CA ALA A 102 18.85 -15.40 -1.49
C ALA A 102 18.38 -16.23 -0.28
N LYS A 103 17.52 -17.23 -0.50
CA LYS A 103 16.99 -18.10 0.56
C LYS A 103 18.04 -19.00 1.22
N SER A 104 19.09 -19.37 0.49
CA SER A 104 20.17 -20.22 1.03
C SER A 104 21.27 -19.43 1.74
N GLY A 105 21.13 -18.11 1.90
CA GLY A 105 22.19 -17.24 2.44
C GLY A 105 23.39 -17.06 1.49
N ALA A 106 23.32 -17.55 0.25
CA ALA A 106 24.43 -17.45 -0.71
C ALA A 106 24.60 -16.03 -1.31
N LEU A 107 23.76 -15.09 -0.88
CA LEU A 107 23.86 -13.66 -1.14
C LEU A 107 24.24 -12.86 0.11
N GLU A 108 24.42 -13.50 1.27
CA GLU A 108 24.88 -12.81 2.48
C GLU A 108 26.31 -12.28 2.27
N GLY A 109 26.50 -10.99 2.52
CA GLY A 109 27.78 -10.31 2.27
C GLY A 109 28.06 -9.96 0.80
N VAL A 110 27.11 -10.23 -0.11
CA VAL A 110 27.22 -9.76 -1.51
C VAL A 110 26.82 -8.30 -1.58
N ASN A 111 27.83 -7.46 -1.80
CA ASN A 111 27.70 -6.03 -1.99
C ASN A 111 27.50 -5.72 -3.48
N VAL A 112 26.36 -5.13 -3.85
CA VAL A 112 26.09 -4.71 -5.24
C VAL A 112 26.35 -3.21 -5.37
N LEU A 113 27.26 -2.84 -6.28
CA LEU A 113 27.57 -1.44 -6.58
C LEU A 113 26.80 -0.97 -7.81
N LEU A 114 26.05 0.11 -7.63
CA LEU A 114 25.23 0.74 -8.65
C LEU A 114 25.79 2.12 -9.00
N ARG A 115 25.70 2.47 -10.28
CA ARG A 115 25.81 3.87 -10.70
C ARG A 115 24.52 4.62 -10.32
N PRO A 116 24.56 5.94 -10.09
CA PRO A 116 23.37 6.73 -9.74
C PRO A 116 22.18 6.51 -10.68
N VAL A 117 22.42 6.49 -12.00
CA VAL A 117 21.37 6.25 -13.00
C VAL A 117 20.75 4.85 -12.86
N SER A 118 21.54 3.84 -12.50
CA SER A 118 21.04 2.47 -12.29
C SER A 118 20.24 2.35 -10.99
N ALA A 119 20.63 3.08 -9.94
CA ALA A 119 19.88 3.20 -8.70
C ALA A 119 18.51 3.84 -8.94
N GLU A 120 18.48 4.99 -9.62
CA GLU A 120 17.24 5.68 -10.00
C GLU A 120 16.35 4.79 -10.88
N SER A 121 16.96 4.05 -11.82
CA SER A 121 16.21 3.09 -12.65
C SER A 121 15.59 1.96 -11.82
N LEU A 122 16.31 1.45 -10.81
CA LEU A 122 15.81 0.41 -9.90
C LEU A 122 14.64 0.93 -9.06
N GLU A 123 14.77 2.15 -8.52
CA GLU A 123 13.71 2.81 -7.76
C GLU A 123 12.46 3.02 -8.61
N ASN A 124 12.60 3.55 -9.83
CA ASN A 124 11.49 3.76 -10.75
C ASN A 124 10.80 2.44 -11.15
N LEU A 125 11.57 1.38 -11.39
CA LEU A 125 11.03 0.05 -11.67
C LEU A 125 10.27 -0.52 -10.47
N SER A 126 10.78 -0.31 -9.25
CA SER A 126 10.10 -0.70 -8.02
C SER A 126 8.79 0.07 -7.87
N ASN A 127 8.81 1.40 -7.97
CA ASN A 127 7.63 2.25 -7.86
C ASN A 127 6.55 1.88 -8.88
N ALA A 128 6.95 1.61 -10.13
CA ALA A 128 6.03 1.18 -11.17
C ALA A 128 5.42 -0.20 -10.85
N ALA A 129 6.23 -1.15 -10.39
CA ALA A 129 5.77 -2.49 -10.04
C ALA A 129 4.80 -2.47 -8.84
N THR A 130 5.17 -1.78 -7.76
CA THR A 130 4.35 -1.70 -6.52
C THR A 130 3.07 -0.90 -6.72
N SER A 131 3.11 0.18 -7.53
CA SER A 131 1.94 1.02 -7.80
C SER A 131 0.75 0.22 -8.33
N ALA A 132 0.97 -0.74 -9.23
CA ALA A 132 -0.09 -1.58 -9.80
C ALA A 132 -0.83 -2.40 -8.73
N PHE A 133 -0.10 -2.98 -7.77
CA PHE A 133 -0.68 -3.70 -6.64
C PHE A 133 -1.47 -2.75 -5.76
N VAL A 134 -0.86 -1.65 -5.33
CA VAL A 134 -1.49 -0.72 -4.39
C VAL A 134 -2.75 -0.11 -4.99
N VAL A 135 -2.74 0.32 -6.25
CA VAL A 135 -3.94 0.87 -6.91
C VAL A 135 -5.07 -0.15 -6.98
N ARG A 136 -4.75 -1.43 -7.26
CA ARG A 136 -5.75 -2.50 -7.32
C ARG A 136 -6.37 -2.75 -5.95
N GLU A 137 -5.55 -2.90 -4.92
CA GLU A 137 -5.98 -3.11 -3.54
C GLU A 137 -6.79 -1.93 -3.00
N THR A 138 -6.33 -0.69 -3.23
CA THR A 138 -7.07 0.54 -2.88
C THR A 138 -8.45 0.58 -3.53
N ARG A 139 -8.57 0.21 -4.82
CA ARG A 139 -9.87 0.15 -5.49
C ARG A 139 -10.78 -0.92 -4.90
N GLN A 140 -10.25 -2.10 -4.59
CA GLN A 140 -11.03 -3.18 -3.97
C GLN A 140 -11.52 -2.80 -2.58
N ALA A 141 -10.66 -2.22 -1.75
CA ALA A 141 -11.02 -1.72 -0.44
C ALA A 141 -12.06 -0.60 -0.50
N ALA A 142 -11.89 0.37 -1.42
CA ALA A 142 -12.87 1.44 -1.62
C ALA A 142 -14.22 0.89 -2.10
N ALA A 143 -14.23 -0.12 -2.98
CA ALA A 143 -15.46 -0.77 -3.41
C ALA A 143 -16.14 -1.52 -2.24
N ALA A 144 -15.36 -2.20 -1.41
CA ALA A 144 -15.86 -2.91 -0.23
C ALA A 144 -16.49 -1.94 0.80
N LEU A 145 -15.87 -0.79 1.03
CA LEU A 145 -16.40 0.26 1.92
C LEU A 145 -17.70 0.89 1.41
N ASN A 146 -17.90 0.93 0.08
CA ASN A 146 -19.12 1.45 -0.54
C ASN A 146 -20.21 0.38 -0.69
N SER A 147 -19.94 -0.87 -0.33
CA SER A 147 -20.92 -1.94 -0.39
C SER A 147 -21.85 -1.89 0.84
N PRO A 148 -23.18 -2.02 0.68
CA PRO A 148 -24.09 -2.13 1.81
C PRO A 148 -23.65 -3.29 2.71
N PRO A 149 -23.58 -3.09 4.04
CA PRO A 149 -23.33 -4.19 4.96
C PRO A 149 -24.49 -5.19 4.87
N PRO A 150 -24.27 -6.51 5.07
CA PRO A 150 -25.35 -7.47 5.15
C PRO A 150 -26.25 -7.12 6.35
N GLY A 151 -27.48 -6.69 6.07
CA GLY A 151 -28.41 -6.18 7.09
C GLY A 151 -28.10 -4.74 7.55
N GLY A 152 -28.72 -4.33 8.66
CA GLY A 152 -28.55 -3.00 9.24
C GLY A 152 -29.36 -1.90 8.52
N PHE A 153 -28.88 -0.67 8.63
CA PHE A 153 -29.55 0.53 8.10
C PHE A 153 -28.60 1.31 7.19
N LEU A 154 -29.10 1.70 6.01
CA LEU A 154 -28.46 2.68 5.14
C LEU A 154 -29.30 3.95 5.15
N ILE A 155 -28.70 5.06 5.57
CA ILE A 155 -29.35 6.37 5.56
C ILE A 155 -28.74 7.19 4.44
N THR A 156 -29.57 7.65 3.52
CA THR A 156 -29.16 8.45 2.35
C THR A 156 -30.07 9.66 2.24
N SER A 157 -29.50 10.86 2.10
CA SER A 157 -30.27 12.06 1.76
C SER A 157 -30.92 11.88 0.38
N ASP A 158 -32.19 12.24 0.26
CA ASP A 158 -32.94 12.27 -1.00
C ASP A 158 -32.34 13.26 -2.02
N GLU A 159 -31.69 14.32 -1.54
CA GLU A 159 -30.91 15.28 -2.33
C GLU A 159 -29.49 14.79 -2.68
N GLY A 160 -29.09 13.59 -2.25
CA GLY A 160 -27.74 13.05 -2.47
C GLY A 160 -26.65 13.78 -1.69
N LYS A 161 -27.03 14.58 -0.68
CA LYS A 161 -26.10 15.30 0.17
C LYS A 161 -25.38 14.37 1.13
N GLN A 162 -24.16 14.76 1.46
CA GLN A 162 -23.37 14.06 2.46
C GLN A 162 -23.93 14.32 3.86
N LEU A 163 -24.02 13.27 4.67
CA LEU A 163 -24.52 13.34 6.05
C LEU A 163 -23.44 13.71 7.08
N VAL A 164 -22.17 13.69 6.67
CA VAL A 164 -21.00 13.91 7.51
C VAL A 164 -20.03 14.83 6.79
N ASP A 165 -19.76 16.00 7.37
CA ASP A 165 -18.67 16.85 6.89
C ASP A 165 -17.32 16.25 7.30
N TYR A 166 -16.36 16.27 6.38
CA TYR A 166 -14.99 15.82 6.64
C TYR A 166 -13.98 16.74 5.94
N PRO A 167 -12.80 16.96 6.53
CA PRO A 167 -11.73 17.71 5.89
C PRO A 167 -11.27 16.99 4.61
N LEU A 168 -11.32 17.71 3.50
CA LEU A 168 -10.78 17.26 2.23
C LEU A 168 -9.24 17.10 2.34
N PRO A 169 -8.64 16.18 1.57
CA PRO A 169 -7.18 16.08 1.48
C PRO A 169 -6.54 17.42 1.09
N THR A 170 -5.31 17.67 1.57
CA THR A 170 -4.59 18.93 1.34
C THR A 170 -4.19 19.15 -0.13
N GLN A 171 -4.15 18.07 -0.91
CA GLN A 171 -3.92 18.08 -2.34
C GLN A 171 -4.84 17.05 -3.02
N PRO A 172 -5.10 17.18 -4.33
CA PRO A 172 -5.87 16.18 -5.09
C PRO A 172 -5.33 14.75 -4.94
N LEU A 173 -6.22 13.74 -4.85
CA LEU A 173 -5.83 12.34 -4.62
C LEU A 173 -4.87 11.79 -5.70
N ASN A 174 -4.98 12.28 -6.93
CA ASN A 174 -4.10 11.90 -8.04
C ASN A 174 -2.67 12.45 -7.94
N GLU A 175 -2.42 13.42 -7.06
CA GLU A 175 -1.08 13.98 -6.81
C GLU A 175 -0.30 13.19 -5.75
N TYR A 176 -0.97 12.33 -4.97
CA TYR A 176 -0.31 11.41 -4.06
C TYR A 176 0.30 10.22 -4.82
N ASN A 177 1.44 9.73 -4.35
CA ASN A 177 1.94 8.42 -4.76
C ASN A 177 0.96 7.32 -4.28
N SER A 178 1.05 6.13 -4.88
CA SER A 178 0.07 5.06 -4.65
C SER A 178 -0.05 4.65 -3.18
N LEU A 179 1.05 4.60 -2.41
CA LEU A 179 0.98 4.27 -0.99
C LEU A 179 0.30 5.37 -0.17
N ASP A 180 0.55 6.64 -0.49
CA ASP A 180 -0.09 7.72 0.22
C ASP A 180 -1.58 7.81 -0.12
N GLN A 181 -1.99 7.45 -1.35
CA GLN A 181 -3.42 7.26 -1.68
C GLN A 181 -4.07 6.20 -0.79
N TRP A 182 -3.38 5.08 -0.51
CA TRP A 182 -3.87 4.07 0.42
C TRP A 182 -3.98 4.62 1.85
N LYS A 183 -2.98 5.33 2.35
CA LYS A 183 -3.02 5.95 3.69
C LYS A 183 -4.16 6.97 3.79
N GLU A 184 -4.42 7.75 2.75
CA GLU A 184 -5.56 8.66 2.71
C GLU A 184 -6.89 7.92 2.74
N LEU A 185 -7.02 6.79 2.03
CA LEU A 185 -8.19 5.92 2.14
C LEU A 185 -8.38 5.42 3.58
N GLN A 186 -7.32 4.93 4.23
CA GLN A 186 -7.38 4.47 5.62
C GLN A 186 -7.75 5.62 6.57
N ARG A 187 -7.17 6.81 6.39
CA ARG A 187 -7.48 8.00 7.20
C ARG A 187 -8.94 8.42 7.05
N LEU A 188 -9.44 8.52 5.82
CA LEU A 188 -10.82 8.89 5.53
C LEU A 188 -11.80 7.82 6.05
N SER A 189 -11.50 6.55 5.82
CA SER A 189 -12.31 5.43 6.33
C SER A 189 -12.37 5.45 7.86
N SER A 190 -11.22 5.55 8.53
CA SER A 190 -11.16 5.67 9.98
C SER A 190 -11.97 6.84 10.51
N MET A 191 -11.88 8.00 9.85
CA MET A 191 -12.64 9.17 10.27
C MET A 191 -14.14 8.94 10.12
N LEU A 192 -14.59 8.54 8.93
CA LEU A 192 -16.01 8.37 8.63
C LEU A 192 -16.66 7.24 9.46
N LEU A 193 -15.93 6.17 9.76
CA LEU A 193 -16.42 5.05 10.57
C LEU A 193 -16.57 5.40 12.06
N HIS A 194 -15.87 6.44 12.54
CA HIS A 194 -15.89 6.86 13.95
C HIS A 194 -16.52 8.24 14.17
N THR A 195 -16.94 8.93 13.10
CA THR A 195 -17.61 10.23 13.22
C THR A 195 -19.10 10.03 13.51
N PRO A 196 -19.59 10.41 14.69
CA PRO A 196 -21.02 10.39 14.96
C PRO A 196 -21.71 11.46 14.11
N PHE A 197 -22.91 11.14 13.62
CA PHE A 197 -23.74 12.09 12.89
C PHE A 197 -25.14 12.16 13.47
N ARG A 198 -25.86 13.24 13.13
CA ARG A 198 -27.27 13.42 13.46
C ARG A 198 -28.02 13.76 12.19
N ALA A 199 -29.03 12.96 11.87
CA ALA A 199 -29.98 13.26 10.81
C ALA A 199 -31.31 13.64 11.45
N ASN A 200 -31.87 14.79 11.08
CA ASN A 200 -33.23 15.20 11.41
C ASN A 200 -33.96 15.44 10.10
N GLY A 201 -35.21 14.97 9.98
CA GLY A 201 -35.98 15.10 8.75
C GLY A 201 -37.26 14.28 8.81
N VAL A 202 -38.09 14.39 7.77
CA VAL A 202 -39.27 13.53 7.62
C VAL A 202 -38.86 12.33 6.78
N ILE A 203 -39.08 11.12 7.28
CA ILE A 203 -38.81 9.91 6.49
C ILE A 203 -39.80 9.85 5.34
N THR A 204 -39.29 9.93 4.11
CA THR A 204 -40.10 9.88 2.88
C THR A 204 -40.16 8.48 2.28
N ASN A 205 -39.17 7.64 2.55
CA ASN A 205 -39.13 6.27 2.03
C ASN A 205 -38.40 5.30 2.97
N ILE A 206 -38.93 4.07 3.09
CA ILE A 206 -38.28 2.93 3.75
C ILE A 206 -38.50 1.67 2.90
N PHE A 207 -37.42 0.99 2.53
CA PHE A 207 -37.48 -0.34 1.90
C PHE A 207 -36.32 -1.22 2.35
N VAL A 208 -36.39 -2.51 2.04
CA VAL A 208 -35.34 -3.50 2.35
C VAL A 208 -34.82 -4.07 1.04
N ASP A 209 -33.50 -4.10 0.87
CA ASP A 209 -32.88 -4.67 -0.32
C ASP A 209 -32.68 -6.19 -0.24
N ALA A 210 -32.16 -6.78 -1.31
CA ALA A 210 -31.88 -8.21 -1.38
C ALA A 210 -30.82 -8.70 -0.35
N ASN A 211 -30.02 -7.79 0.22
CA ASN A 211 -29.03 -8.07 1.26
C ASN A 211 -29.62 -7.93 2.68
N GLY A 212 -30.91 -7.62 2.80
CA GLY A 212 -31.60 -7.40 4.06
C GLY A 212 -31.31 -6.04 4.70
N THR A 213 -30.62 -5.14 4.00
CA THR A 213 -30.30 -3.78 4.48
C THR A 213 -31.53 -2.90 4.35
N ARG A 214 -31.89 -2.19 5.42
CA ARG A 214 -33.02 -1.26 5.42
C ARG A 214 -32.55 0.12 4.97
N HIS A 215 -33.07 0.55 3.83
CA HIS A 215 -32.85 1.88 3.28
C HIS A 215 -33.82 2.87 3.92
N ILE A 216 -33.32 4.00 4.42
CA ILE A 216 -34.10 5.10 4.99
C ILE A 216 -33.72 6.39 4.28
N ALA A 217 -34.69 7.01 3.62
CA ALA A 217 -34.54 8.33 2.99
C ALA A 217 -35.27 9.40 3.81
N PRO A 218 -34.56 10.33 4.46
CA PRO A 218 -35.15 11.55 5.00
C PRO A 218 -35.19 12.66 3.93
N ALA A 219 -36.27 13.43 3.94
CA ALA A 219 -36.35 14.77 3.34
C ALA A 219 -35.95 15.85 4.35
#